data_AF-A0A524MXL0-F1
#
_entry.id   AF-A0A524MXL0-F1
#
_cell.length_a   1.000
_cell.length_b   1.000
_cell.length_c   1.000
_cell.angle_alpha   90.00
_cell.angle_beta   90.00
_cell.angle_gamma   90.00
#
_symmetry.space_group_name_H-M   'P 1'
#
loop_
_entity.id
_entity.type
_entity.pdbx_description
1 polymer ?
#
loop_
_entity_poly.entity_id
_entity_poly.type
_entity_poly.pdbx_seq_one_letter_code
_entity_poly.pdbx_strand_id
1 'polypeptide(L)' 'MDDRVRVAQLLGREPRGAFDVVVRDEAGDPVVVRNAPLLDDGTPMPTRYYLVGAHIVRDVSRLEADG' A
#
# COMPACT_ATOMS: atom_id res chain seq x y z
N MET A 1 -14.28 -5.09 6.51
CA MET A 1 -13.55 -5.79 5.42
C MET A 1 -12.15 -6.06 5.95
N ASP A 2 -11.56 -7.22 5.65
CA ASP A 2 -10.19 -7.52 6.06
C ASP A 2 -9.22 -6.61 5.29
N ASP A 3 -8.40 -5.84 6.01
CA ASP A 3 -7.41 -4.93 5.43
C ASP A 3 -6.44 -5.68 4.51
N ARG A 4 -6.09 -6.93 4.84
CA ARG A 4 -5.20 -7.75 4.01
C ARG A 4 -5.81 -8.01 2.64
N VAL A 5 -7.08 -8.42 2.61
CA VAL A 5 -7.82 -8.66 1.37
C VAL A 5 -7.94 -7.37 0.56
N ARG A 6 -8.27 -6.24 1.23
CA ARG A 6 -8.44 -4.97 0.53
C ARG A 6 -7.14 -4.45 -0.05
N VAL A 7 -6.04 -4.51 0.71
CA VAL A 7 -4.71 -4.09 0.26
C VAL A 7 -4.21 -4.99 -0.87
N ALA A 8 -4.47 -6.31 -0.83
CA ALA A 8 -4.11 -7.21 -1.93
C ALA A 8 -4.80 -6.81 -3.25
N GLN A 9 -6.09 -6.42 -3.19
CA GLN A 9 -6.81 -5.90 -4.36
C GLN A 9 -6.21 -4.61 -4.89
N LEU A 10 -5.87 -3.67 -4.00
CA LEU A 10 -5.29 -2.38 -4.38
C LEU A 10 -3.88 -2.53 -4.97
N LEU A 11 -3.06 -3.43 -4.43
CA LEU A 11 -1.73 -3.74 -4.94
C LEU A 11 -1.74 -4.59 -6.23
N GLY A 12 -2.85 -5.30 -6.51
CA GLY A 12 -2.93 -6.29 -7.58
C GLY A 12 -2.09 -7.56 -7.31
N ARG A 13 -1.63 -7.75 -6.07
CA ARG A 13 -0.81 -8.90 -5.62
C ARG A 13 -0.92 -9.08 -4.11
N GLU A 14 -0.63 -10.29 -3.63
CA GLU A 14 -0.57 -10.56 -2.19
C GLU A 14 0.61 -9.82 -1.51
N PRO A 15 0.38 -9.18 -0.35
CA PRO A 15 1.46 -8.65 0.49
C PRO A 15 2.41 -9.77 0.95
N ARG A 16 3.71 -9.59 0.70
CA ARG A 16 4.79 -10.55 1.05
C ARG A 16 5.30 -10.46 2.49
N GLY A 17 4.60 -9.69 3.32
CA GLY A 17 5.01 -9.41 4.70
C GLY A 17 3.89 -8.75 5.47
N ALA A 18 4.04 -8.69 6.79
CA ALA A 18 3.14 -7.95 7.66
C ALA A 18 3.18 -6.44 7.36
N PHE A 19 2.05 -5.78 7.58
CA PHE A 19 1.92 -4.34 7.40
C PHE A 19 0.81 -3.79 8.31
N ASP A 20 0.85 -2.47 8.51
CA ASP A 20 -0.23 -1.71 9.13
C ASP A 20 -0.82 -0.73 8.11
N VAL A 21 -2.14 -0.54 8.09
CA VAL A 21 -2.76 0.59 7.40
C VAL A 21 -2.60 1.83 8.27
N VAL A 22 -1.79 2.80 7.82
CA VAL A 22 -1.45 4.01 8.59
C VAL A 22 -2.18 5.26 8.13
N VAL A 23 -2.78 5.22 6.94
CA VAL A 23 -3.65 6.29 6.41
C VAL A 23 -4.86 5.65 5.74
N ARG A 24 -6.04 6.21 6.01
CA ARG A 24 -7.31 5.87 5.38
C ARG A 24 -7.98 7.11 4.80
N ASP A 25 -8.81 6.93 3.79
CA ASP A 25 -9.66 7.99 3.25
C ASP A 25 -10.95 8.18 4.07
N GLU A 26 -11.82 9.09 3.62
CA GLU A 26 -13.10 9.41 4.27
C GLU A 26 -14.08 8.22 4.29
N ALA A 27 -13.95 7.27 3.35
CA ALA A 27 -14.73 6.04 3.31
C ALA A 27 -14.11 4.93 4.18
N GLY A 28 -12.93 5.17 4.76
CA GLY A 28 -12.18 4.20 5.54
C GLY A 28 -11.32 3.24 4.71
N ASP A 29 -11.17 3.48 3.40
CA ASP A 29 -10.37 2.64 2.51
C ASP A 29 -8.86 2.87 2.74
N PRO A 30 -8.00 1.84 2.67
CA PRO A 30 -6.56 2.02 2.85
C PRO A 30 -5.93 2.93 1.79
N VAL A 31 -5.14 3.90 2.24
CA VAL A 31 -4.41 4.84 1.37
C VAL A 31 -2.91 4.61 1.44
N VAL A 32 -2.37 4.44 2.65
CA VAL A 32 -0.94 4.17 2.88
C VAL A 32 -0.79 2.98 3.82
N VAL A 33 0.07 2.05 3.42
CA VAL A 33 0.52 0.95 4.28
C VAL A 33 1.94 1.22 4.79
N ARG A 34 2.20 0.78 6.02
CA ARG A 34 3.54 0.70 6.60
C ARG A 34 3.95 -0.77 6.68
N ASN A 35 4.95 -1.15 5.90
CA ASN A 35 5.47 -2.50 5.88
C ASN A 35 6.34 -2.79 7.11
N ALA A 36 6.32 -4.04 7.56
CA ALA A 36 7.35 -4.58 8.42
C ALA A 36 8.73 -4.49 7.73
N PRO A 37 9.83 -4.40 8.49
CA PRO A 37 11.17 -4.29 7.91
C PRO A 37 11.63 -5.56 7.20
N LEU A 38 10.96 -6.70 7.42
CA LEU A 38 11.28 -8.00 6.85
C LEU A 38 10.05 -8.59 6.16
N LEU A 39 10.29 -9.32 5.06
CA LEU A 39 9.31 -10.20 4.42
C LEU A 39 9.10 -11.46 5.25
N ASP A 40 8.08 -12.26 4.88
CA ASP A 40 7.78 -13.53 5.55
C ASP A 40 8.94 -14.54 5.45
N ASP A 41 9.80 -14.42 4.44
CA ASP A 41 11.01 -15.23 4.24
C ASP A 41 12.27 -14.68 4.94
N GLY A 42 12.14 -13.57 5.68
CA GLY A 42 13.25 -12.89 6.35
C GLY A 42 14.06 -11.94 5.47
N THR A 43 13.73 -11.79 4.19
CA THR A 43 14.39 -10.82 3.30
C THR A 43 14.07 -9.39 3.76
N PRO A 44 15.04 -8.45 3.76
CA PRO A 44 14.77 -7.04 4.02
C PRO A 44 13.74 -6.45 3.04
N MET A 45 12.71 -5.79 3.58
CA MET A 45 11.74 -5.05 2.78
C MET A 45 12.40 -3.76 2.27
N PRO A 46 12.41 -3.50 0.95
CA PRO A 46 13.09 -2.32 0.39
C PRO A 46 12.37 -1.01 0.69
N THR A 47 11.08 -1.06 1.05
CA THR A 47 10.23 0.12 1.18
C THR A 47 9.35 0.04 2.42
N ARG A 48 9.47 1.05 3.30
CA ARG A 48 8.72 1.09 4.57
C ARG A 48 7.30 1.61 4.43
N TYR A 49 7.05 2.57 3.53
CA TYR A 49 5.72 3.14 3.29
C TYR A 49 5.36 3.00 1.82
N TYR A 50 4.13 2.56 1.54
CA TYR A 50 3.68 2.38 0.18
C TYR A 50 2.26 2.95 -0.01
N LEU A 51 2.08 3.68 -1.10
CA LEU A 51 0.81 4.26 -1.50
C LEU A 51 -0.03 3.18 -2.21
N VAL A 52 -1.23 2.92 -1.71
CA VAL A 52 -2.14 1.89 -2.24
C VAL A 52 -3.50 2.44 -2.65
N GLY A 53 -3.89 3.63 -2.18
CA GLY A 53 -5.19 4.21 -2.49
C GLY A 53 -5.36 4.50 -3.99
N ALA A 54 -6.39 3.91 -4.61
CA ALA A 54 -6.55 3.94 -6.06
C ALA A 54 -6.67 5.36 -6.66
N HIS A 55 -7.33 6.29 -5.97
CA HIS A 55 -7.47 7.67 -6.44
C HIS A 55 -6.15 8.42 -6.38
N ILE A 56 -5.50 8.42 -5.22
CA ILE A 56 -4.25 9.16 -5.01
C ILE A 56 -3.10 8.60 -5.86
N VAL A 57 -3.04 7.27 -6.08
CA VAL A 57 -2.06 6.67 -6.99
C VAL A 57 -2.24 7.24 -8.40
N ARG A 58 -3.49 7.34 -8.90
CA ARG A 58 -3.77 7.92 -10.22
C ARG A 58 -3.40 9.40 -10.31
N ASP A 59 -3.66 10.18 -9.26
CA ASP A 59 -3.31 11.60 -9.22
C ASP A 59 -1.79 11.80 -9.22
N VAL A 60 -1.07 11.03 -8.40
CA VAL A 60 0.40 11.05 -8.37
C VAL A 60 0.96 10.66 -9.74
N SER A 61 0.45 9.58 -10.35
CA SER A 61 0.90 9.19 -11.69
C SER A 61 0.65 10.26 -12.75
N ARG A 62 -0.42 11.06 -12.63
CA ARG A 62 -0.65 12.20 -13.53
C ARG A 62 0.40 13.28 -13.33
N LEU A 63 0.69 13.64 -12.08
CA LEU A 63 1.72 14.63 -11.75
C LEU A 63 3.12 14.19 -12.21
N GLU A 64 3.43 12.89 -12.09
CA GLU A 64 4.70 12.32 -12.57
C GLU A 64 4.80 12.31 -14.09
N ALA A 65 3.69 12.16 -14.81
CA ALA A 65 3.67 12.18 -16.28
C ALA A 65 3.79 13.60 -16.87
N ASP A 66 3.44 14.63 -16.10
CA ASP A 66 3.49 16.03 -16.53
C ASP A 66 4.90 16.66 -16.37
N GLY A 67 5.89 15.92 -15.83
CA GLY A 67 7.29 16.38 -15.60
C GLY A 67 8.31 15.76 -16.54
#